data_AF-A0A935BMT5-F1
#
_entry.id   AF-A0A935BMT5-F1
#
_cell.length_a   1.000
_cell.length_b   1.000
_cell.length_c   1.000
_cell.angle_alpha   90.00
_cell.angle_beta   90.00
_cell.angle_gamma   90.00
#
_symmetry.space_group_name_H-M   'P 1'
#
loop_
_entity.id
_entity.type
_entity.pdbx_description
1 polymer ?
#
loop_
_entity_poly.entity_id
_entity_poly.type
_entity_poly.pdbx_seq_one_letter_code
_entity_poly.pdbx_strand_id
1 'polypeptide(L)'
;MARPRNPDTWLDTVRVSNRDDLLAPRTQIVADADAYLGQGRHDVGRRITDEEVELFVAGDVAHCLRDEFTLHASEFIALHDVGTSASLRLLASLAGAARARVQRLSVRRQGHGVALAVLQFIEIPLADGTLVRVYSTDISADSAARVQLASVLLAHSRLGVLMVGSLPPHALGAQLAPLHEALQRGPWPNRDLLMVPLGAGTALAARAAELAADSPVSVHVAPYAAKPRQAWAFISGAWNRLRGQVSGKHALPTELARAVPKPRPPDSEAATEPMPLRPLADLMRDLPSVHAPLAPMPMPGQTRWQDYVDRCLAIKGALSGCVFDLHSMLPLAHAGGAPAADRLAQQGTVLLGAMGDATRALGLGSARPEATVSTPTHHLLLRPVRGHPGVAVHLVLSAADANLTLAWRQLERIEPPR
;
A
#
# COMPACT_ATOMS: atom_id res chain seq x y z
N MET A 1 2.18 -70.62 10.47
CA MET A 1 3.00 -69.63 11.21
C MET A 1 3.64 -68.73 10.16
N ALA A 2 3.52 -67.40 10.11
CA ALA A 2 2.95 -66.39 10.99
C ALA A 2 2.45 -65.19 10.13
N ARG A 3 1.45 -64.47 10.64
CA ARG A 3 1.17 -63.03 10.39
C ARG A 3 1.74 -62.26 11.61
N PRO A 4 1.77 -60.91 11.68
CA PRO A 4 1.86 -59.81 10.68
C PRO A 4 2.84 -58.67 11.14
N ARG A 5 2.99 -57.57 10.37
CA ARG A 5 2.83 -56.15 10.81
C ARG A 5 3.46 -55.13 9.83
N ASN A 6 2.64 -54.17 9.42
CA ASN A 6 2.97 -52.77 9.08
C ASN A 6 2.83 -51.94 10.39
N PRO A 7 3.25 -50.66 10.56
CA PRO A 7 4.11 -49.77 9.77
C PRO A 7 5.25 -49.12 10.60
N ASP A 8 6.32 -48.64 9.95
CA ASP A 8 7.29 -47.75 10.61
C ASP A 8 6.68 -46.35 10.81
N THR A 9 6.21 -46.15 12.04
CA THR A 9 6.04 -44.87 12.70
C THR A 9 7.41 -44.19 12.82
N TRP A 10 7.60 -43.06 12.14
CA TRP A 10 8.69 -42.15 12.47
C TRP A 10 8.48 -41.66 13.91
N LEU A 11 9.35 -42.12 14.80
CA LEU A 11 9.41 -41.74 16.20
C LEU A 11 9.84 -40.27 16.33
N ASP A 12 9.10 -39.53 17.15
CA ASP A 12 9.45 -38.20 17.65
C ASP A 12 10.91 -38.13 18.10
N THR A 13 11.73 -37.34 17.43
CA THR A 13 13.00 -36.89 18.01
C THR A 13 12.71 -35.81 19.05
N VAL A 14 12.45 -36.23 20.29
CA VAL A 14 12.69 -35.38 21.46
C VAL A 14 14.21 -35.23 21.59
N ARG A 15 14.78 -34.20 20.97
CA ARG A 15 16.15 -33.77 21.29
C ARG A 15 16.08 -32.80 22.46
N VAL A 16 16.45 -33.30 23.63
CA VAL A 16 16.80 -32.46 24.79
C VAL A 16 18.00 -31.61 24.37
N SER A 17 17.81 -30.29 24.30
CA SER A 17 18.85 -29.34 23.90
C SER A 17 19.95 -29.32 24.96
N ASN A 18 21.16 -29.76 24.61
CA ASN A 18 22.33 -29.66 25.48
C ASN A 18 22.93 -28.25 25.39
N ARG A 19 23.46 -27.74 26.50
CA ARG A 19 23.90 -26.35 26.68
C ARG A 19 25.03 -25.91 25.74
N ASP A 20 25.78 -26.87 25.19
CA ASP A 20 26.87 -26.61 24.25
C ASP A 20 26.39 -26.31 22.81
N ASP A 21 25.17 -26.73 22.43
CA ASP A 21 24.60 -26.42 21.11
C ASP A 21 24.19 -24.95 20.94
N LEU A 22 24.11 -24.19 22.05
CA LEU A 22 23.74 -22.77 22.09
C LEU A 22 24.94 -21.82 21.91
N LEU A 23 26.17 -22.33 21.96
CA LEU A 23 27.40 -21.53 21.86
C LEU A 23 28.04 -21.53 20.47
N ALA A 24 27.53 -22.35 19.55
CA ALA A 24 27.92 -22.27 18.15
C ALA A 24 27.04 -21.22 17.45
N PRO A 25 27.60 -20.22 16.73
CA PRO A 25 26.79 -19.43 15.80
C PRO A 25 26.28 -20.42 14.75
N ARG A 26 25.02 -20.84 14.90
CA ARG A 26 24.34 -21.63 13.86
C ARG A 26 24.18 -20.71 12.67
N THR A 27 25.12 -20.79 11.73
CA THR A 27 24.82 -20.51 10.33
C THR A 27 23.65 -21.42 9.97
N GLN A 28 22.43 -20.90 10.01
CA GLN A 28 21.29 -21.55 9.37
C GLN A 28 21.65 -21.59 7.89
N ILE A 29 22.09 -22.77 7.43
CA ILE A 29 22.13 -23.05 6.00
C ILE A 29 20.68 -23.13 5.58
N VAL A 30 20.19 -22.02 5.03
CA VAL A 30 18.89 -21.93 4.40
C VAL A 30 18.93 -22.87 3.21
N ALA A 31 18.33 -24.04 3.36
CA ALA A 31 18.31 -25.08 2.32
C ALA A 31 17.50 -24.64 1.09
N ASP A 32 16.60 -23.68 1.27
CA ASP A 32 15.75 -23.12 0.22
C ASP A 32 15.61 -21.61 0.44
N ALA A 33 16.32 -20.84 -0.37
CA ALA A 33 16.30 -19.39 -0.34
C ALA A 33 14.89 -18.84 -0.60
N ASP A 34 14.10 -19.51 -1.45
CA ASP A 34 12.76 -19.05 -1.82
C ASP A 34 11.75 -19.29 -0.68
N ALA A 35 11.89 -20.39 0.07
CA ALA A 35 11.11 -20.64 1.27
C ALA A 35 11.43 -19.63 2.40
N TYR A 36 12.71 -19.29 2.57
CA TYR A 36 13.15 -18.33 3.58
C TYR A 36 12.79 -16.87 3.23
N LEU A 37 12.80 -16.53 1.93
CA LEU A 37 12.47 -15.20 1.42
C LEU A 37 10.96 -15.01 1.17
N GLY A 38 10.15 -16.04 1.40
CA GLY A 38 8.69 -16.01 1.20
C GLY A 38 8.24 -16.03 -0.27
N GLN A 39 9.11 -16.42 -1.20
CA GLN A 39 8.89 -16.49 -2.65
C GLN A 39 8.22 -17.79 -3.11
N GLY A 40 7.99 -18.78 -2.23
CA GLY A 40 7.26 -20.01 -2.54
C GLY A 40 5.75 -19.85 -2.79
N ARG A 41 5.26 -18.61 -2.90
CA ARG A 41 3.87 -18.28 -3.23
C ARG A 41 3.91 -17.76 -4.67
N HIS A 42 3.04 -18.26 -5.54
CA HIS A 42 2.89 -17.85 -6.95
C HIS A 42 2.39 -16.38 -7.10
N ASP A 43 3.02 -15.46 -6.36
CA ASP A 43 2.60 -14.11 -6.08
C ASP A 43 3.71 -13.14 -6.49
N VAL A 44 3.32 -12.00 -7.06
CA VAL A 44 4.26 -10.98 -7.52
C VAL A 44 4.88 -10.20 -6.35
N GLY A 45 6.20 -10.02 -6.41
CA GLY A 45 6.97 -9.21 -5.47
C GLY A 45 7.33 -9.91 -4.16
N ARG A 46 8.30 -9.34 -3.45
CA ARG A 46 8.86 -9.85 -2.20
C ARG A 46 8.19 -9.19 -0.99
N ARG A 47 7.73 -10.00 -0.04
CA ARG A 47 7.17 -9.52 1.22
C ARG A 47 8.26 -8.89 2.10
N ILE A 48 8.01 -7.68 2.60
CA ILE A 48 8.88 -6.98 3.56
C ILE A 48 8.24 -6.98 4.95
N THR A 49 6.95 -6.66 5.01
CA THR A 49 6.11 -6.73 6.23
C THR A 49 4.75 -7.31 5.85
N ASP A 50 3.90 -7.64 6.83
CA ASP A 50 2.53 -8.11 6.55
C ASP A 50 1.72 -7.15 5.65
N GLU A 51 2.05 -5.86 5.70
CA GLU A 51 1.37 -4.79 4.97
C GLU A 51 2.11 -4.34 3.71
N GLU A 52 3.38 -4.71 3.53
CA GLU A 52 4.25 -4.18 2.48
C GLU A 52 4.94 -5.28 1.67
N VAL A 53 4.77 -5.20 0.35
CA VAL A 53 5.44 -6.02 -0.66
C VAL A 53 6.21 -5.09 -1.58
N GLU A 54 7.41 -5.48 -1.97
CA GLU A 54 8.25 -4.73 -2.91
C GLU A 54 8.58 -5.54 -4.15
N LEU A 55 8.55 -4.89 -5.30
CA LEU A 55 9.02 -5.45 -6.56
C LEU A 55 10.09 -4.54 -7.14
N PHE A 56 11.27 -5.09 -7.43
CA PHE A 56 12.34 -4.34 -8.07
C PHE A 56 12.39 -4.62 -9.56
N VAL A 57 12.21 -3.59 -10.37
CA VAL A 57 12.20 -3.68 -11.83
C VAL A 57 13.43 -3.02 -12.44
N ALA A 58 13.89 -3.56 -13.57
CA ALA A 58 15.02 -3.03 -14.33
C ALA A 58 14.56 -2.08 -15.47
N GLY A 59 13.31 -2.18 -15.92
CA GLY A 59 12.77 -1.47 -17.08
C GLY A 59 11.42 -0.79 -16.83
N ASP A 60 10.61 -0.71 -17.88
CA ASP A 60 9.26 -0.17 -17.82
C ASP A 60 8.39 -0.95 -16.82
N VAL A 61 7.66 -0.21 -15.96
CA VAL A 61 6.94 -0.81 -14.84
C VAL A 61 5.78 -1.68 -15.30
N ALA A 62 5.05 -1.26 -16.32
CA ALA A 62 3.91 -2.02 -16.84
C ALA A 62 4.37 -3.30 -17.52
N HIS A 63 5.44 -3.21 -18.31
CA HIS A 63 6.07 -4.38 -18.94
C HIS A 63 6.59 -5.38 -17.92
N CYS A 64 7.38 -4.94 -16.94
CA CYS A 64 7.92 -5.82 -15.91
C CYS A 64 6.81 -6.44 -15.06
N LEU A 65 5.79 -5.67 -14.66
CA LEU A 65 4.69 -6.20 -13.87
C LEU A 65 3.87 -7.26 -14.64
N ARG A 66 3.66 -7.04 -15.94
CA ARG A 66 3.04 -8.04 -16.82
C ARG A 66 3.83 -9.34 -16.86
N ASP A 67 5.15 -9.24 -17.02
CA ASP A 67 6.01 -10.39 -17.13
C ASP A 67 6.03 -11.18 -15.82
N GLU A 68 6.05 -10.49 -14.67
CA GLU A 68 5.91 -11.10 -13.34
C GLU A 68 4.59 -11.87 -13.17
N PHE A 69 3.45 -11.27 -13.54
CA PHE A 69 2.16 -11.97 -13.48
C PHE A 69 2.13 -13.22 -14.36
N THR A 70 2.79 -13.15 -15.53
CA THR A 70 2.88 -14.28 -16.46
C THR A 70 3.78 -15.38 -15.92
N LEU A 71 4.96 -15.00 -15.40
CA LEU A 71 5.95 -15.91 -14.83
C LEU A 71 5.37 -16.68 -13.64
N HIS A 72 4.68 -15.97 -12.74
CA HIS A 72 4.09 -16.57 -11.54
C HIS A 72 2.73 -17.22 -11.78
N ALA A 73 2.12 -17.04 -12.96
CA ALA A 73 0.75 -17.47 -13.24
C ALA A 73 -0.24 -17.00 -12.16
N SER A 74 -0.08 -15.76 -11.69
CA SER A 74 -0.81 -15.27 -10.52
C SER A 74 -2.31 -15.19 -10.77
N GLU A 75 -3.09 -15.69 -9.81
CA GLU A 75 -4.55 -15.59 -9.83
C GLU A 75 -5.00 -14.47 -8.88
N PHE A 76 -5.56 -13.40 -9.46
CA PHE A 76 -6.01 -12.24 -8.69
C PHE A 76 -7.27 -11.60 -9.28
N ILE A 77 -7.90 -10.73 -8.48
CA ILE A 77 -9.02 -9.88 -8.89
C ILE A 77 -8.51 -8.45 -9.06
N ALA A 78 -8.87 -7.78 -10.15
CA ALA A 78 -8.60 -6.36 -10.35
C ALA A 78 -9.90 -5.54 -10.24
N LEU A 79 -9.90 -4.51 -9.41
CA LEU A 79 -11.01 -3.57 -9.23
C LEU A 79 -10.68 -2.25 -9.93
N HIS A 80 -11.48 -1.88 -10.91
CA HIS A 80 -11.32 -0.65 -11.69
C HIS A 80 -12.51 0.28 -11.54
N ASP A 81 -12.25 1.55 -11.24
CA ASP A 81 -13.29 2.55 -11.05
C ASP A 81 -13.64 3.26 -12.37
N VAL A 82 -14.93 3.25 -12.73
CA VAL A 82 -15.46 3.95 -13.91
C VAL A 82 -16.39 5.06 -13.43
N GLY A 83 -15.90 6.32 -13.47
CA GLY A 83 -16.66 7.48 -12.99
C GLY A 83 -16.93 7.49 -11.49
N THR A 84 -16.04 6.89 -10.69
CA THR A 84 -16.15 6.79 -9.23
C THR A 84 -14.76 6.63 -8.61
N SER A 85 -14.71 6.51 -7.28
CA SER A 85 -13.51 6.17 -6.51
C SER A 85 -13.94 5.21 -5.40
N ALA A 86 -14.34 4.01 -5.78
CA ALA A 86 -15.01 3.06 -4.90
C ALA A 86 -14.19 1.78 -4.65
N SER A 87 -13.23 1.46 -5.52
CA SER A 87 -12.34 0.30 -5.35
C SER A 87 -11.57 0.35 -4.02
N LEU A 88 -10.88 1.45 -3.71
CA LEU A 88 -10.15 1.62 -2.45
C LEU A 88 -11.08 1.62 -1.23
N ARG A 89 -12.29 2.17 -1.36
CA ARG A 89 -13.31 2.13 -0.29
C ARG A 89 -13.78 0.71 -0.03
N LEU A 90 -13.91 -0.12 -1.07
CA LEU A 90 -14.24 -1.54 -0.93
C LEU A 90 -13.10 -2.31 -0.25
N LEU A 91 -11.84 -2.10 -0.67
CA LEU A 91 -10.67 -2.70 -0.02
C LEU A 91 -10.59 -2.31 1.47
N ALA A 92 -10.77 -1.03 1.79
CA ALA A 92 -10.78 -0.54 3.16
C ALA A 92 -11.95 -1.13 3.98
N SER A 93 -13.12 -1.32 3.37
CA SER A 93 -14.26 -1.95 4.03
C SER A 93 -13.99 -3.44 4.35
N LEU A 94 -13.39 -4.17 3.41
CA LEU A 94 -13.01 -5.57 3.59
C LEU A 94 -11.94 -5.74 4.69
N ALA A 95 -10.87 -4.95 4.62
CA ALA A 95 -9.80 -4.96 5.62
C ALA A 95 -10.34 -4.53 7.00
N GLY A 96 -11.10 -3.43 7.06
CA GLY A 96 -11.67 -2.89 8.29
C GLY A 96 -12.60 -3.87 9.02
N ALA A 97 -13.39 -4.65 8.29
CA ALA A 97 -14.26 -5.67 8.90
C ALA A 97 -13.48 -6.79 9.60
N ALA A 98 -12.26 -7.06 9.15
CA ALA A 98 -11.32 -7.99 9.77
C ALA A 98 -10.34 -7.33 10.78
N ARG A 99 -10.43 -6.00 10.97
CA ARG A 99 -9.41 -5.20 11.68
C ARG A 99 -8.00 -5.36 11.08
N ALA A 100 -7.92 -5.67 9.79
CA ALA A 100 -6.70 -5.68 9.01
C ALA A 100 -6.49 -4.31 8.33
N ARG A 101 -5.33 -4.12 7.72
CA ARG A 101 -5.02 -2.96 6.88
C ARG A 101 -4.95 -3.34 5.42
N VAL A 102 -5.12 -2.34 4.56
CA VAL A 102 -4.89 -2.49 3.11
C VAL A 102 -3.39 -2.59 2.88
N GLN A 103 -2.97 -3.60 2.13
CA GLN A 103 -1.57 -3.89 1.82
C GLN A 103 -1.11 -3.08 0.61
N ARG A 104 0.20 -2.92 0.45
CA ARG A 104 0.83 -2.14 -0.62
C ARG A 104 1.89 -2.95 -1.35
N LEU A 105 1.86 -2.90 -2.67
CA LEU A 105 2.94 -3.37 -3.55
C LEU A 105 3.67 -2.15 -4.11
N SER A 106 4.86 -1.88 -3.59
CA SER A 106 5.75 -0.81 -4.03
C SER A 106 6.67 -1.32 -5.13
N VAL A 107 6.48 -0.84 -6.36
CA VAL A 107 7.34 -1.18 -7.49
C VAL A 107 8.45 -0.14 -7.60
N ARG A 108 9.70 -0.54 -7.46
CA ARG A 108 10.88 0.33 -7.42
C ARG A 108 11.85 -0.01 -8.54
N ARG A 109 12.61 0.99 -9.00
CA ARG A 109 13.77 0.73 -9.86
C ARG A 109 14.92 0.16 -9.04
N GLN A 110 15.60 -0.87 -9.54
CA GLN A 110 16.84 -1.36 -8.94
C GLN A 110 17.85 -0.21 -8.78
N GLY A 111 18.39 -0.04 -7.57
CA GLY A 111 19.43 0.95 -7.25
C GLY A 111 18.98 2.39 -6.93
N HIS A 112 17.69 2.74 -7.08
CA HIS A 112 17.25 4.14 -6.93
C HIS A 112 16.33 4.44 -5.74
N GLY A 113 15.91 3.44 -4.97
CA GLY A 113 15.18 3.63 -3.70
C GLY A 113 13.82 4.31 -3.79
N VAL A 114 13.41 4.90 -4.92
CA VAL A 114 12.11 5.57 -5.12
C VAL A 114 11.12 4.62 -5.80
N ALA A 115 9.89 4.57 -5.31
CA ALA A 115 8.82 3.80 -5.95
C ALA A 115 8.35 4.50 -7.23
N LEU A 116 8.33 3.73 -8.31
CA LEU A 116 7.79 4.13 -9.61
C LEU A 116 6.27 3.99 -9.65
N ALA A 117 5.74 2.99 -8.95
CA ALA A 117 4.31 2.79 -8.78
C ALA A 117 4.01 2.15 -7.42
N VAL A 118 2.85 2.47 -6.85
CA VAL A 118 2.33 1.77 -5.67
C VAL A 118 0.91 1.30 -5.92
N LEU A 119 0.72 -0.01 -5.86
CA LEU A 119 -0.56 -0.68 -6.01
C LEU A 119 -1.10 -1.05 -4.63
N GLN A 120 -2.40 -0.88 -4.42
CA GLN A 120 -3.06 -1.25 -3.17
C GLN A 120 -3.86 -2.54 -3.35
N PHE A 121 -3.78 -3.43 -2.38
CA PHE A 121 -4.48 -4.71 -2.43
C PHE A 121 -4.83 -5.23 -1.03
N ILE A 122 -5.62 -6.30 -1.00
CA ILE A 122 -5.81 -7.14 0.19
C ILE A 122 -5.66 -8.60 -0.22
N GLU A 123 -5.29 -9.44 0.74
CA GLU A 123 -5.24 -10.89 0.57
C GLU A 123 -6.43 -11.56 1.24
N ILE A 124 -7.06 -12.45 0.48
CA ILE A 124 -8.24 -13.20 0.92
C ILE A 124 -7.93 -14.69 0.81
N PRO A 125 -8.03 -15.46 1.91
CA PRO A 125 -7.90 -16.90 1.86
C PRO A 125 -9.09 -17.52 1.11
N LEU A 126 -8.75 -18.37 0.15
CA LEU A 126 -9.66 -19.34 -0.43
C LEU A 126 -9.96 -20.45 0.59
N ALA A 127 -10.95 -21.29 0.30
CA ALA A 127 -11.33 -22.40 1.16
C ALA A 127 -10.20 -23.43 1.40
N ASP A 128 -9.23 -23.54 0.50
CA ASP A 128 -8.03 -24.37 0.64
C ASP A 128 -6.86 -23.67 1.36
N GLY A 129 -7.02 -22.42 1.78
CA GLY A 129 -6.00 -21.63 2.47
C GLY A 129 -5.04 -20.87 1.54
N THR A 130 -5.11 -21.09 0.22
CA THR A 130 -4.38 -20.27 -0.76
C THR A 130 -4.88 -18.84 -0.68
N LEU A 131 -3.99 -17.84 -0.75
CA LEU A 131 -4.43 -16.44 -0.76
C LEU A 131 -4.66 -15.98 -2.20
N VAL A 132 -5.73 -15.22 -2.41
CA VAL A 132 -5.98 -14.47 -3.64
C VAL A 132 -5.89 -12.99 -3.33
N ARG A 133 -5.17 -12.26 -4.18
CA ARG A 133 -5.06 -10.81 -4.08
C ARG A 133 -6.23 -10.12 -4.78
N VAL A 134 -6.75 -9.07 -4.16
CA VAL A 134 -7.71 -8.15 -4.77
C VAL A 134 -7.05 -6.79 -4.89
N TYR A 135 -6.64 -6.44 -6.10
CA TYR A 135 -5.96 -5.18 -6.42
C TYR A 135 -6.95 -4.08 -6.78
N SER A 136 -6.65 -2.84 -6.41
CA SER A 136 -7.26 -1.66 -7.01
C SER A 136 -6.40 -1.12 -8.15
N THR A 137 -7.03 -0.64 -9.22
CA THR A 137 -6.34 0.11 -10.29
C THR A 137 -6.22 1.61 -9.98
N ASP A 138 -6.65 2.07 -8.80
CA ASP A 138 -6.32 3.41 -8.31
C ASP A 138 -4.86 3.41 -7.82
N ILE A 139 -3.95 3.55 -8.79
CA ILE A 139 -2.52 3.35 -8.62
C ILE A 139 -1.83 4.70 -8.42
N SER A 140 -0.99 4.78 -7.39
CA SER A 140 -0.09 5.91 -7.22
C SER A 140 1.11 5.77 -8.16
N ALA A 141 1.03 6.43 -9.31
CA ALA A 141 2.06 6.52 -10.34
C ALA A 141 1.82 7.78 -11.20
N ASP A 142 2.76 8.11 -12.09
CA ASP A 142 2.51 9.12 -13.13
C ASP A 142 1.33 8.73 -14.04
N SER A 143 0.79 9.71 -14.77
CA SER A 143 -0.44 9.53 -15.56
C SER A 143 -0.31 8.45 -16.63
N ALA A 144 0.85 8.33 -17.29
CA ALA A 144 1.05 7.35 -18.35
C ALA A 144 1.17 5.94 -17.76
N ALA A 145 2.00 5.78 -16.73
CA ALA A 145 2.18 4.52 -16.02
C ALA A 145 0.86 4.03 -15.39
N ARG A 146 0.04 4.93 -14.85
CA ARG A 146 -1.26 4.58 -14.25
C ARG A 146 -2.21 3.91 -15.24
N VAL A 147 -2.34 4.46 -16.45
CA VAL A 147 -3.21 3.90 -17.50
C VAL A 147 -2.68 2.54 -17.94
N GLN A 148 -1.37 2.42 -18.16
CA GLN A 148 -0.75 1.16 -18.59
C GLN A 148 -0.87 0.08 -17.50
N LEU A 149 -0.61 0.42 -16.23
CA LEU A 149 -0.71 -0.53 -15.12
C LEU A 149 -2.16 -0.95 -14.84
N ALA A 150 -3.13 -0.03 -14.94
CA ALA A 150 -4.54 -0.38 -14.85
C ALA A 150 -4.94 -1.37 -15.95
N SER A 151 -4.46 -1.16 -17.17
CA SER A 151 -4.66 -2.08 -18.29
C SER A 151 -4.01 -3.44 -18.03
N VAL A 152 -2.76 -3.48 -17.54
CA VAL A 152 -2.07 -4.73 -17.18
C VAL A 152 -2.83 -5.49 -16.09
N LEU A 153 -3.25 -4.83 -15.01
CA LEU A 153 -4.02 -5.48 -13.95
C LEU A 153 -5.34 -6.06 -14.48
N LEU A 154 -6.09 -5.31 -15.29
CA LEU A 154 -7.34 -5.80 -15.86
C LEU A 154 -7.12 -6.97 -16.83
N ALA A 155 -6.09 -6.89 -17.68
CA ALA A 155 -5.77 -7.89 -18.69
C ALA A 155 -5.25 -9.21 -18.08
N HIS A 156 -4.49 -9.14 -16.98
CA HIS A 156 -3.87 -10.31 -16.35
C HIS A 156 -4.63 -10.84 -15.13
N SER A 157 -5.64 -10.13 -14.65
CA SER A 157 -6.53 -10.65 -13.59
C SER A 157 -7.29 -11.89 -14.05
N ARG A 158 -7.59 -12.79 -13.12
CA ARG A 158 -8.49 -13.92 -13.38
C ARG A 158 -9.95 -13.46 -13.48
N LEU A 159 -10.29 -12.38 -12.77
CA LEU A 159 -11.56 -11.68 -12.82
C LEU A 159 -11.29 -10.17 -12.78
N GLY A 160 -11.70 -9.46 -13.83
CA GLY A 160 -11.67 -7.99 -13.84
C GLY A 160 -13.02 -7.44 -13.42
N VAL A 161 -13.05 -6.46 -12.53
CA VAL A 161 -14.27 -5.86 -12.00
C VAL A 161 -14.30 -4.38 -12.33
N LEU A 162 -15.32 -3.94 -13.07
CA LEU A 162 -15.57 -2.54 -13.38
C LEU A 162 -16.62 -2.02 -12.39
N MET A 163 -16.21 -1.16 -11.46
CA MET A 163 -17.06 -0.50 -10.49
C MET A 163 -17.60 0.79 -11.11
N VAL A 164 -18.87 0.79 -11.52
CA VAL A 164 -19.42 1.86 -12.36
C VAL A 164 -20.25 2.82 -11.52
N GLY A 165 -19.82 4.08 -11.45
CA GLY A 165 -20.52 5.16 -10.79
C GLY A 165 -21.78 5.61 -11.53
N SER A 166 -22.39 6.70 -11.05
CA SER A 166 -23.49 7.35 -11.75
C SER A 166 -22.95 8.24 -12.86
N LEU A 167 -23.04 7.77 -14.10
CA LEU A 167 -22.59 8.51 -15.30
C LEU A 167 -23.71 8.62 -16.34
N PRO A 168 -23.82 9.77 -17.03
CA PRO A 168 -24.62 9.86 -18.25
C PRO A 168 -24.14 8.85 -19.32
N PRO A 169 -25.02 8.35 -20.22
CA PRO A 169 -24.67 7.31 -21.19
C PRO A 169 -23.50 7.66 -22.14
N HIS A 170 -23.35 8.93 -22.51
CA HIS A 170 -22.24 9.39 -23.36
C HIS A 170 -20.91 9.40 -22.60
N ALA A 171 -20.92 9.85 -21.34
CA ALA A 171 -19.74 9.86 -20.48
C ALA A 171 -19.29 8.44 -20.13
N LEU A 172 -20.25 7.53 -19.90
CA LEU A 172 -19.95 6.11 -19.70
C LEU A 172 -19.28 5.50 -20.95
N GLY A 173 -19.80 5.79 -22.15
CA GLY A 173 -19.18 5.34 -23.40
C GLY A 173 -17.75 5.84 -23.55
N ALA A 174 -17.51 7.14 -23.30
CA ALA A 174 -16.17 7.74 -23.37
C ALA A 174 -15.18 7.11 -22.37
N GLN A 175 -15.64 6.79 -21.14
CA GLN A 175 -14.80 6.15 -20.12
C GLN A 175 -14.47 4.68 -20.43
N LEU A 176 -15.36 3.97 -21.13
CA LEU A 176 -15.15 2.56 -21.51
C LEU A 176 -14.40 2.41 -22.85
N ALA A 177 -14.31 3.46 -23.67
CA ALA A 177 -13.65 3.41 -24.97
C ALA A 177 -12.19 2.92 -24.90
N PRO A 178 -11.33 3.39 -23.98
CA PRO A 178 -9.95 2.89 -23.88
C PRO A 178 -9.87 1.39 -23.59
N LEU A 179 -10.79 0.88 -22.75
CA LEU A 179 -10.88 -0.55 -22.45
C LEU A 179 -11.35 -1.34 -23.68
N HIS A 180 -12.38 -0.85 -24.37
CA HIS A 180 -12.88 -1.48 -25.59
C HIS A 180 -11.79 -1.60 -26.66
N GLU A 181 -11.03 -0.52 -26.89
CA GLU A 181 -9.91 -0.53 -27.82
C GLU A 181 -8.80 -1.51 -27.37
N ALA A 182 -8.50 -1.59 -26.07
CA ALA A 182 -7.51 -2.54 -25.55
C ALA A 182 -7.94 -4.00 -25.73
N LEU A 183 -9.22 -4.30 -25.53
CA LEU A 183 -9.81 -5.63 -25.78
C LEU A 183 -9.67 -6.04 -27.25
N GLN A 184 -9.85 -5.10 -28.19
CA GLN A 184 -9.74 -5.36 -29.63
C GLN A 184 -8.29 -5.53 -30.11
N ARG A 185 -7.33 -4.75 -29.60
CA ARG A 185 -5.93 -4.80 -30.04
C ARG A 185 -5.19 -6.07 -29.61
N GLY A 186 -5.56 -6.65 -28.47
CA GLY A 186 -4.94 -7.86 -27.90
C GLY A 186 -3.50 -7.65 -27.35
N PRO A 187 -2.84 -8.72 -26.83
CA PRO A 187 -3.43 -9.89 -26.20
C PRO A 187 -4.08 -9.53 -24.86
N TRP A 188 -5.25 -10.10 -24.58
CA TRP A 188 -5.98 -9.90 -23.33
C TRP A 188 -6.27 -11.27 -22.69
N PRO A 189 -5.40 -11.76 -21.78
CA PRO A 189 -5.51 -13.10 -21.19
C PRO A 189 -6.79 -13.33 -20.40
N ASN A 190 -7.24 -12.33 -19.64
CA ASN A 190 -8.47 -12.37 -18.87
C ASN A 190 -9.68 -12.63 -19.78
N ARG A 191 -10.57 -13.54 -19.42
CA ARG A 191 -11.78 -13.85 -20.20
C ARG A 191 -13.08 -13.44 -19.52
N ASP A 192 -12.99 -12.84 -18.34
CA ASP A 192 -14.13 -12.60 -17.48
C ASP A 192 -14.09 -11.19 -16.87
N LEU A 193 -15.04 -10.37 -17.29
CA LEU A 193 -15.30 -9.06 -16.72
C LEU A 193 -16.66 -9.01 -16.02
N LEU A 194 -16.69 -8.40 -14.84
CA LEU A 194 -17.90 -8.11 -14.09
C LEU A 194 -18.08 -6.60 -13.96
N MET A 195 -19.20 -6.08 -14.46
CA MET A 195 -19.60 -4.70 -14.22
C MET A 195 -20.53 -4.64 -13.01
N VAL A 196 -20.14 -3.85 -12.00
CA VAL A 196 -20.91 -3.65 -10.77
C VAL A 196 -21.46 -2.22 -10.76
N PRO A 197 -22.76 -2.01 -10.99
CA PRO A 197 -23.36 -0.70 -10.93
C PRO A 197 -23.45 -0.21 -9.48
N LEU A 198 -22.83 0.94 -9.21
CA LEU A 198 -22.88 1.67 -7.93
C LEU A 198 -23.77 2.91 -8.00
N GLY A 199 -24.20 3.30 -9.21
CA GLY A 199 -25.18 4.35 -9.47
C GLY A 199 -26.40 3.81 -10.22
N ALA A 200 -27.50 4.56 -10.21
CA ALA A 200 -28.70 4.25 -10.98
C ALA A 200 -28.48 4.64 -12.45
N GLY A 201 -28.04 3.70 -13.29
CA GLY A 201 -27.83 3.92 -14.72
C GLY A 201 -28.43 2.79 -15.55
N THR A 202 -29.27 3.12 -16.52
CA THR A 202 -29.97 2.14 -17.40
C THR A 202 -29.14 1.69 -18.60
N ALA A 203 -28.08 2.43 -18.95
CA ALA A 203 -27.27 2.17 -20.14
C ALA A 203 -26.17 1.11 -19.94
N LEU A 204 -25.96 0.60 -18.73
CA LEU A 204 -24.83 -0.28 -18.42
C LEU A 204 -24.90 -1.61 -19.15
N ALA A 205 -26.09 -2.23 -19.23
CA ALA A 205 -26.27 -3.50 -19.91
C ALA A 205 -25.98 -3.42 -21.42
N ALA A 206 -26.39 -2.32 -22.07
CA ALA A 206 -26.09 -2.09 -23.48
C ALA A 206 -24.57 -1.94 -23.72
N ARG A 207 -23.89 -1.14 -22.89
CA ARG A 207 -22.42 -0.98 -22.99
C ARG A 207 -21.65 -2.26 -22.68
N ALA A 208 -22.16 -3.10 -21.78
CA ALA A 208 -21.59 -4.42 -21.51
C ALA A 208 -21.69 -5.33 -22.73
N ALA A 209 -22.83 -5.32 -23.43
CA ALA A 209 -23.02 -6.08 -24.65
C ALA A 209 -22.10 -5.61 -25.78
N GLU A 210 -21.91 -4.29 -25.94
CA GLU A 210 -20.96 -3.72 -26.90
C GLU A 210 -19.51 -4.14 -26.60
N LEU A 211 -19.11 -4.13 -25.32
CA LEU A 211 -17.77 -4.60 -24.91
C LEU A 211 -17.55 -6.09 -25.21
N ALA A 212 -18.61 -6.91 -25.10
CA ALA A 212 -18.55 -8.35 -25.34
C ALA A 212 -18.64 -8.72 -26.84
N ALA A 213 -19.29 -7.91 -27.67
CA ALA A 213 -19.61 -8.26 -29.06
C ALA A 213 -18.36 -8.51 -29.93
N ASP A 214 -17.30 -7.71 -29.73
CA ASP A 214 -16.09 -7.75 -30.55
C ASP A 214 -14.88 -8.31 -29.79
N SER A 215 -15.12 -9.09 -28.73
CA SER A 215 -14.07 -9.57 -27.84
C SER A 215 -14.34 -11.00 -27.36
N PRO A 216 -13.30 -11.85 -27.22
CA PRO A 216 -13.42 -13.16 -26.56
C PRO A 216 -13.68 -13.08 -25.04
N VAL A 217 -13.94 -11.88 -24.51
CA VAL A 217 -14.14 -11.63 -23.07
C VAL A 217 -15.62 -11.62 -22.74
N SER A 218 -16.02 -12.48 -21.81
CA SER A 218 -17.37 -12.53 -21.26
C SER A 218 -17.58 -11.34 -20.32
N VAL A 219 -18.55 -10.48 -20.63
CA VAL A 219 -18.90 -9.33 -19.79
C VAL A 219 -20.24 -9.58 -19.11
N HIS A 220 -20.25 -9.59 -17.78
CA HIS A 220 -21.45 -9.78 -16.97
C HIS A 220 -21.80 -8.51 -16.23
N VAL A 221 -23.09 -8.22 -16.08
CA VAL A 221 -23.57 -7.08 -15.29
C VAL A 221 -24.22 -7.60 -14.01
N ALA A 222 -23.71 -7.16 -12.87
CA ALA A 222 -24.31 -7.44 -11.56
C ALA A 222 -25.53 -6.56 -11.30
N PRO A 223 -26.41 -6.95 -10.35
CA PRO A 223 -27.42 -6.03 -9.82
C PRO A 223 -26.79 -4.79 -9.17
N TYR A 224 -27.60 -3.75 -9.00
CA TYR A 224 -27.20 -2.51 -8.32
C TYR A 224 -26.70 -2.79 -6.89
N ALA A 225 -25.51 -2.28 -6.59
CA ALA A 225 -24.87 -2.40 -5.29
C ALA A 225 -24.75 -1.03 -4.60
N ALA A 226 -25.67 -0.75 -3.68
CA ALA A 226 -25.68 0.50 -2.91
C ALA A 226 -24.62 0.52 -1.79
N LYS A 227 -24.16 -0.66 -1.35
CA LYS A 227 -23.26 -0.82 -0.19
C LYS A 227 -22.07 -1.72 -0.54
N PRO A 228 -20.89 -1.50 0.08
CA PRO A 228 -19.71 -2.35 -0.13
C PRO A 228 -19.96 -3.85 0.06
N ARG A 229 -20.81 -4.20 1.05
CA ARG A 229 -21.21 -5.60 1.31
C ARG A 229 -21.91 -6.25 0.12
N GLN A 230 -22.78 -5.51 -0.59
CA GLN A 230 -23.48 -6.03 -1.76
C GLN A 230 -22.52 -6.18 -2.94
N ALA A 231 -21.68 -5.17 -3.18
CA ALA A 231 -20.65 -5.24 -4.22
C ALA A 231 -19.73 -6.46 -4.01
N TRP A 232 -19.27 -6.67 -2.78
CA TRP A 232 -18.46 -7.84 -2.44
C TRP A 232 -19.18 -9.17 -2.67
N ALA A 233 -20.45 -9.29 -2.28
CA ALA A 233 -21.23 -10.51 -2.51
C ALA A 233 -21.35 -10.84 -4.01
N PHE A 234 -21.48 -9.84 -4.88
CA PHE A 234 -21.51 -10.03 -6.32
C PHE A 234 -20.15 -10.42 -6.89
N ILE A 235 -19.07 -9.77 -6.44
CA ILE A 235 -17.70 -10.06 -6.88
C ILE A 235 -17.27 -11.49 -6.48
N SER A 236 -17.39 -11.82 -5.20
CA SER A 236 -17.08 -13.16 -4.67
C SER A 236 -17.97 -14.23 -5.30
N GLY A 237 -19.27 -13.94 -5.49
CA GLY A 237 -20.19 -14.84 -6.19
C GLY A 237 -19.80 -15.07 -7.66
N ALA A 238 -19.34 -14.05 -8.37
CA ALA A 238 -18.85 -14.17 -9.74
C ALA A 238 -17.58 -15.02 -9.80
N TRP A 239 -16.60 -14.74 -8.94
CA TRP A 239 -15.39 -15.57 -8.81
C TRP A 239 -15.72 -17.05 -8.55
N ASN A 240 -16.63 -17.32 -7.61
CA ASN A 240 -17.01 -18.68 -7.25
C ASN A 240 -17.69 -19.42 -8.41
N ARG A 241 -18.42 -18.72 -9.28
CA ARG A 241 -18.97 -19.31 -10.52
C ARG A 241 -17.86 -19.63 -11.52
N LEU A 242 -16.88 -18.73 -11.69
CA LEU A 242 -15.76 -18.91 -12.61
C LEU A 242 -14.86 -20.10 -12.26
N ARG A 243 -14.63 -20.35 -10.97
CA ARG A 243 -13.80 -21.49 -10.51
C ARG A 243 -14.52 -22.84 -10.58
N GLY A 244 -15.82 -22.85 -10.91
CA GLY A 244 -16.66 -24.04 -10.96
C GLY A 244 -16.93 -24.64 -9.58
N GLN A 245 -18.14 -25.13 -9.35
CA GLN A 245 -18.52 -25.82 -8.10
C GLN A 245 -17.77 -27.15 -7.86
N VAL A 246 -16.85 -27.54 -8.75
CA VAL A 246 -16.31 -28.92 -8.86
C VAL A 246 -15.42 -29.31 -7.68
N SER A 247 -14.91 -28.37 -6.88
CA SER A 247 -14.18 -28.71 -5.65
C SER A 247 -14.46 -27.82 -4.44
N GLY A 248 -15.01 -26.61 -4.63
CA GLY A 248 -15.21 -25.64 -3.54
C GLY A 248 -13.91 -25.10 -2.90
N LYS A 249 -12.77 -25.76 -3.12
CA LYS A 249 -11.43 -25.42 -2.61
C LYS A 249 -10.97 -24.01 -2.96
N HIS A 250 -11.31 -23.54 -4.16
CA HIS A 250 -10.96 -22.19 -4.61
C HIS A 250 -12.07 -21.15 -4.44
N ALA A 251 -13.03 -21.40 -3.53
CA ALA A 251 -14.11 -20.46 -3.26
C ALA A 251 -13.67 -19.32 -2.35
N LEU A 252 -14.11 -18.10 -2.68
CA LEU A 252 -14.02 -16.91 -1.83
C LEU A 252 -15.17 -16.85 -0.83
N PRO A 253 -14.94 -16.33 0.39
CA PRO A 253 -16.00 -16.00 1.33
C PRO A 253 -16.91 -14.90 0.77
N THR A 254 -18.22 -15.14 0.73
CA THR A 254 -19.21 -14.16 0.24
C THR A 254 -19.58 -13.11 1.28
N GLU A 255 -19.44 -13.44 2.57
CA GLU A 255 -19.65 -12.51 3.68
C GLU A 255 -18.45 -11.59 3.85
N LEU A 256 -18.67 -10.28 3.71
CA LEU A 256 -17.62 -9.26 3.77
C LEU A 256 -16.80 -9.33 5.07
N ALA A 257 -17.44 -9.60 6.21
CA ALA A 257 -16.77 -9.68 7.51
C ALA A 257 -15.90 -10.93 7.70
N ARG A 258 -16.01 -11.91 6.80
CA ARG A 258 -15.21 -13.14 6.81
C ARG A 258 -14.21 -13.20 5.65
N ALA A 259 -14.18 -12.18 4.79
CA ALA A 259 -13.35 -12.16 3.61
C ALA A 259 -11.87 -12.06 3.96
N VAL A 260 -11.50 -11.15 4.86
CA VAL A 260 -10.09 -10.94 5.24
C VAL A 260 -9.83 -11.63 6.59
N PRO A 261 -8.70 -12.34 6.78
CA PRO A 261 -8.36 -12.94 8.05
C PRO A 261 -8.00 -11.85 9.06
N LYS A 262 -8.36 -12.07 10.33
CA LYS A 262 -7.97 -11.15 11.40
C LYS A 262 -6.45 -11.23 11.60
N PRO A 263 -5.74 -10.10 11.75
CA PRO A 263 -4.33 -10.11 12.10
C PRO A 263 -4.12 -10.91 13.39
N ARG A 264 -3.08 -11.74 13.43
CA ARG A 264 -2.68 -12.38 14.69
C ARG A 264 -2.14 -11.27 15.60
N PRO A 265 -2.55 -11.21 16.88
CA PRO A 265 -1.88 -10.34 17.82
C PRO A 265 -0.39 -10.72 17.85
N PRO A 266 0.53 -9.74 17.84
CA PRO A 266 1.95 -10.05 18.00
C PRO A 266 2.12 -10.79 19.33
N ASP A 267 2.92 -11.86 19.33
CA ASP A 267 3.25 -12.57 20.55
C ASP A 267 3.88 -11.56 21.52
N SER A 268 3.22 -11.33 22.66
CA SER A 268 3.51 -10.22 23.58
C SER A 268 4.84 -10.40 24.32
N GLU A 269 5.53 -11.51 24.16
CA GLU A 269 6.77 -11.81 24.86
C GLU A 269 7.72 -12.48 23.86
N ALA A 270 8.79 -11.77 23.49
CA ALA A 270 10.02 -12.49 23.24
C ALA A 270 10.32 -13.24 24.54
N ALA A 271 10.36 -14.57 24.51
CA ALA A 271 10.74 -15.36 25.67
C ALA A 271 12.19 -14.98 26.05
N THR A 272 12.34 -13.99 26.92
CA THR A 272 13.64 -13.63 27.48
C THR A 272 13.93 -14.67 28.53
N GLU A 273 14.82 -15.61 28.21
CA GLU A 273 15.41 -16.43 29.25
C GLU A 273 16.10 -15.53 30.29
N PRO A 274 15.91 -15.77 31.60
CA PRO A 274 16.59 -15.01 32.63
C PRO A 274 18.10 -15.18 32.47
N MET A 275 18.78 -14.12 32.02
CA MET A 275 20.24 -14.12 31.92
C MET A 275 20.82 -14.17 33.34
N PRO A 276 21.67 -15.17 33.68
CA PRO A 276 22.31 -15.19 34.98
C PRO A 276 23.23 -13.98 35.10
N LEU A 277 22.97 -13.12 36.09
CA LEU A 277 23.81 -11.96 36.40
C LEU A 277 25.22 -12.45 36.77
N ARG A 278 26.20 -12.19 35.91
CA ARG A 278 27.62 -12.37 36.27
C ARG A 278 28.02 -11.28 37.27
N PRO A 279 28.88 -11.58 38.25
CA PRO A 279 29.44 -10.57 39.14
C PRO A 279 30.12 -9.46 38.33
N LEU A 280 29.82 -8.21 38.64
CA LEU A 280 30.35 -7.01 37.96
C LEU A 280 31.89 -7.01 37.87
N ALA A 281 32.55 -7.61 38.85
CA ALA A 281 34.02 -7.72 38.92
C ALA A 281 34.65 -8.51 37.76
N ASP A 282 33.92 -9.48 37.19
CA ASP A 282 34.40 -10.28 36.06
C ASP A 282 34.21 -9.52 34.74
N LEU A 283 33.10 -8.79 34.60
CA LEU A 283 32.83 -7.90 33.45
C LEU A 283 33.82 -6.73 33.37
N MET A 284 34.29 -6.21 34.51
CA MET A 284 35.24 -5.09 34.56
C MET A 284 36.67 -5.49 34.20
N ARG A 285 37.02 -6.78 34.23
CA ARG A 285 38.37 -7.27 33.94
C ARG A 285 38.66 -7.40 32.44
N ASP A 286 37.61 -7.57 31.64
CA ASP A 286 37.68 -7.79 30.20
C ASP A 286 37.41 -6.53 29.34
N LEU A 287 37.16 -5.38 29.97
CA LEU A 287 36.89 -4.12 29.25
C LEU A 287 38.19 -3.34 28.99
N PRO A 288 38.55 -3.02 27.73
CA PRO A 288 39.63 -2.09 27.45
C PRO A 288 39.27 -0.71 27.98
N SER A 289 40.21 -0.10 28.72
CA SER A 289 40.03 1.23 29.33
C SER A 289 39.98 2.31 28.25
N VAL A 290 38.78 2.71 27.81
CA VAL A 290 38.60 3.89 26.97
C VAL A 290 37.97 4.99 27.81
N HIS A 291 38.81 5.88 28.35
CA HIS A 291 38.36 7.13 28.93
C HIS A 291 38.06 8.11 27.79
N ALA A 292 36.81 8.11 27.32
CA ALA A 292 36.23 9.23 26.59
C ALA A 292 34.98 9.70 27.35
N PRO A 293 34.77 11.01 27.53
CA PRO A 293 33.60 11.50 28.22
C PRO A 293 32.34 11.13 27.43
N LEU A 294 31.46 10.36 28.06
CA LEU A 294 30.15 9.99 27.51
C LEU A 294 29.32 11.27 27.30
N ALA A 295 29.03 11.59 26.04
CA ALA A 295 27.97 12.53 25.72
C ALA A 295 26.64 11.98 26.29
N PRO A 296 25.77 12.84 26.87
CA PRO A 296 24.51 12.41 27.43
C PRO A 296 23.63 11.76 26.34
N MET A 297 23.02 10.61 26.65
CA MET A 297 22.14 9.91 25.72
C MET A 297 20.91 10.78 25.37
N PRO A 298 20.50 10.85 24.09
CA PRO A 298 19.30 11.59 23.68
C PRO A 298 18.04 10.87 24.17
N MET A 299 17.09 11.64 24.72
CA MET A 299 15.78 11.12 25.14
C MET A 299 14.92 10.73 23.93
N PRO A 300 14.12 9.65 24.01
CA PRO A 300 13.17 9.27 22.96
C PRO A 300 12.15 10.40 22.72
N GLY A 301 12.08 10.94 21.50
CA GLY A 301 11.10 11.95 21.09
C GLY A 301 11.69 13.28 20.60
N GLN A 302 12.97 13.57 20.85
CA GLN A 302 13.64 14.71 20.23
C GLN A 302 14.38 14.28 18.97
N THR A 303 13.64 14.19 17.86
CA THR A 303 14.26 14.11 16.53
C THR A 303 14.75 15.50 16.15
N ARG A 304 15.79 15.61 15.31
CA ARG A 304 16.24 16.91 14.78
C ARG A 304 15.13 17.66 14.00
N TRP A 305 14.07 16.96 13.62
CA TRP A 305 12.88 17.52 13.00
C TRP A 305 11.95 18.21 14.00
N GLN A 306 11.93 17.76 15.25
CA GLN A 306 11.17 18.41 16.33
C GLN A 306 11.70 19.82 16.58
N ASP A 307 13.01 19.98 16.72
CA ASP A 307 13.64 21.31 16.85
C ASP A 307 13.35 22.21 15.64
N TYR A 308 13.30 21.63 14.44
CA TYR A 308 12.98 22.37 13.22
C TYR A 308 11.53 22.86 13.22
N VAL A 309 10.55 22.00 13.51
CA VAL A 309 9.14 22.38 13.51
C VAL A 309 8.81 23.33 14.66
N ASP A 310 9.47 23.20 15.82
CA ASP A 310 9.32 24.13 16.95
C ASP A 310 9.79 25.54 16.57
N ARG A 311 10.93 25.65 15.86
CA ARG A 311 11.38 26.94 15.29
C ARG A 311 10.42 27.47 14.23
N CYS A 312 9.81 26.61 13.42
CA CYS A 312 8.79 27.02 12.45
C CYS A 312 7.52 27.52 13.15
N LEU A 313 7.12 26.90 14.25
CA LEU A 313 5.96 27.32 15.05
C LEU A 313 6.21 28.66 15.78
N ALA A 314 7.47 29.03 16.02
CA ALA A 314 7.80 30.34 16.56
C ALA A 314 7.53 31.51 15.60
N ILE A 315 7.17 31.25 14.34
CA ILE A 315 6.71 32.27 13.39
C ILE A 315 5.44 32.93 13.93
N LYS A 316 5.40 34.26 13.97
CA LYS A 316 4.29 35.02 14.55
C LYS A 316 2.95 34.62 13.90
N GLY A 317 2.01 34.21 14.74
CA GLY A 317 0.66 33.80 14.33
C GLY A 317 0.56 32.37 13.83
N ALA A 318 1.64 31.56 13.86
CA ALA A 318 1.56 30.14 13.60
C ALA A 318 0.82 29.41 14.74
N LEU A 319 -0.14 28.56 14.38
CA LEU A 319 -1.03 27.85 15.29
C LEU A 319 -0.70 26.36 15.37
N SER A 320 -0.29 25.77 14.24
CA SER A 320 0.09 24.38 14.14
C SER A 320 1.03 24.17 12.97
N GLY A 321 1.97 23.24 13.12
CA GLY A 321 2.99 22.94 12.14
C GLY A 321 3.35 21.46 12.12
N CYS A 322 3.52 20.90 10.92
CA CYS A 322 3.90 19.51 10.72
C CYS A 322 5.02 19.42 9.68
N VAL A 323 6.06 18.66 10.02
CA VAL A 323 7.06 18.20 9.06
C VAL A 323 6.74 16.74 8.79
N PHE A 324 6.63 16.36 7.53
CA PHE A 324 6.17 15.04 7.16
C PHE A 324 6.88 14.53 5.91
N ASP A 325 6.92 13.21 5.80
CA ASP A 325 7.44 12.53 4.63
C ASP A 325 6.35 12.43 3.56
N LEU A 326 6.65 12.93 2.36
CA LEU A 326 5.73 12.99 1.22
C LEU A 326 5.37 11.62 0.67
N HIS A 327 6.18 10.58 0.95
CA HIS A 327 5.97 9.25 0.40
C HIS A 327 5.06 8.39 1.29
N SER A 328 5.38 8.34 2.58
CA SER A 328 4.65 7.60 3.62
C SER A 328 3.47 8.38 4.20
N MET A 329 3.41 9.70 3.99
CA MET A 329 2.45 10.62 4.61
C MET A 329 2.53 10.65 6.14
N LEU A 330 3.62 10.12 6.71
CA LEU A 330 3.81 10.08 8.15
C LEU A 330 4.39 11.40 8.65
N PRO A 331 3.83 11.98 9.73
CA PRO A 331 4.48 13.06 10.44
C PRO A 331 5.84 12.63 10.98
N LEU A 332 6.88 13.39 10.65
CA LEU A 332 8.23 13.26 11.20
C LEU A 332 8.39 14.09 12.48
N ALA A 333 7.68 15.22 12.54
CA ALA A 333 7.58 16.08 13.71
C ALA A 333 6.32 16.95 13.63
N HIS A 334 5.78 17.33 14.79
CA HIS A 334 4.60 18.19 14.90
C HIS A 334 4.74 19.13 16.08
N ALA A 335 4.25 20.36 15.92
CA ALA A 335 4.15 21.33 16.99
C ALA A 335 2.87 22.14 16.88
N GLY A 336 2.34 22.55 18.02
CA GLY A 336 1.15 23.41 18.12
C GLY A 336 -0.14 22.65 18.34
N GLY A 337 -1.26 23.34 18.11
CA GLY A 337 -2.60 22.82 18.37
C GLY A 337 -3.23 22.13 17.17
N ALA A 338 -4.49 22.47 16.90
CA ALA A 338 -5.19 22.00 15.71
C ALA A 338 -4.78 22.79 14.45
N PRO A 339 -4.74 22.16 13.27
CA PRO A 339 -5.03 20.74 13.01
C PRO A 339 -3.93 19.78 13.49
N ALA A 340 -4.29 18.52 13.76
CA ALA A 340 -3.36 17.48 14.18
C ALA A 340 -2.37 17.08 13.07
N ALA A 341 -1.21 16.54 13.47
CA ALA A 341 -0.10 16.14 12.62
C ALA A 341 -0.53 15.30 11.39
N ASP A 342 -1.28 14.23 11.60
CA ASP A 342 -1.72 13.31 10.55
C ASP A 342 -2.58 14.01 9.49
N ARG A 343 -3.46 14.91 9.92
CA ARG A 343 -4.29 15.69 8.99
C ARG A 343 -3.45 16.67 8.17
N LEU A 344 -2.49 17.34 8.81
CA LEU A 344 -1.59 18.25 8.11
C LEU A 344 -0.74 17.50 7.08
N ALA A 345 -0.20 16.32 7.43
CA ALA A 345 0.58 15.50 6.53
C ALA A 345 -0.25 14.96 5.34
N GLN A 346 -1.44 14.41 5.63
CA GLN A 346 -2.33 13.87 4.61
C GLN A 346 -2.80 14.95 3.62
N GLN A 347 -3.29 16.09 4.12
CA GLN A 347 -3.78 17.18 3.26
C GLN A 347 -2.64 17.89 2.53
N GLY A 348 -1.48 18.04 3.19
CA GLY A 348 -0.29 18.62 2.57
C GLY A 348 0.22 17.77 1.40
N THR A 349 0.21 16.44 1.54
CA THR A 349 0.58 15.53 0.46
C THR A 349 -0.36 15.64 -0.74
N VAL A 350 -1.67 15.63 -0.49
CA VAL A 350 -2.69 15.78 -1.55
C VAL A 350 -2.52 17.11 -2.30
N LEU A 351 -2.33 18.21 -1.58
CA LEU A 351 -2.21 19.54 -2.19
C LEU A 351 -0.93 19.66 -3.04
N LEU A 352 0.22 19.21 -2.52
CA LEU A 352 1.48 19.23 -3.28
C LEU A 352 1.42 18.32 -4.52
N GLY A 353 0.73 17.16 -4.42
CA GLY A 353 0.49 16.27 -5.55
C GLY A 353 -0.29 16.96 -6.66
N ALA A 354 -1.45 17.54 -6.31
CA ALA A 354 -2.31 18.26 -7.26
C ALA A 354 -1.59 19.46 -7.91
N MET A 355 -0.80 20.21 -7.13
CA MET A 355 0.01 21.30 -7.67
C MET A 355 1.12 20.80 -8.59
N GLY A 356 1.72 19.64 -8.28
CA GLY A 356 2.69 18.99 -9.14
C GLY A 356 2.09 18.59 -10.49
N ASP A 357 0.85 18.09 -10.50
CA ASP A 357 0.12 17.78 -11.73
C ASP A 357 -0.20 19.05 -12.53
N ALA A 358 -0.69 20.10 -11.86
CA ALA A 358 -1.02 21.37 -12.50
C ALA A 358 0.20 22.06 -13.10
N THR A 359 1.32 22.11 -12.38
CA THR A 359 2.58 22.70 -12.88
C THR A 359 3.12 21.96 -14.09
N ARG A 360 3.03 20.63 -14.12
CA ARG A 360 3.38 19.82 -15.30
C ARG A 360 2.44 20.07 -16.47
N ALA A 361 1.12 20.08 -16.25
CA ALA A 361 0.13 20.32 -17.29
C ALA A 361 0.30 21.71 -17.95
N LEU A 362 0.75 22.69 -17.17
CA LEU A 362 1.01 24.06 -17.64
C LEU A 362 2.44 24.27 -18.17
N GLY A 363 3.31 23.26 -18.14
CA GLY A 363 4.69 23.38 -18.63
C GLY A 363 5.59 24.29 -17.79
N LEU A 364 5.32 24.45 -16.49
CA LEU A 364 6.04 25.38 -15.59
C LEU A 364 7.39 24.83 -15.07
N GLY A 365 7.88 23.73 -15.65
CA GLY A 365 9.15 23.10 -15.31
C GLY A 365 9.08 22.09 -14.15
N SER A 366 10.25 21.64 -13.68
CA SER A 366 10.41 20.57 -12.68
C SER A 366 10.64 21.08 -11.25
N ALA A 367 10.52 22.39 -11.03
CA ALA A 367 10.64 22.96 -9.69
C ALA A 367 9.49 22.43 -8.82
N ARG A 368 9.81 22.03 -7.57
CA ARG A 368 8.77 21.52 -6.67
C ARG A 368 7.86 22.69 -6.26
N PRO A 369 6.53 22.56 -6.43
CA PRO A 369 5.62 23.65 -6.13
C PRO A 369 5.56 23.93 -4.64
N GLU A 370 5.34 25.20 -4.30
CA GLU A 370 5.09 25.68 -2.94
C GLU A 370 3.72 26.36 -2.92
N ALA A 371 2.97 26.19 -1.83
CA ALA A 371 1.58 26.61 -1.74
C ALA A 371 1.37 27.62 -0.62
N THR A 372 0.52 28.60 -0.90
CA THR A 372 -0.12 29.43 0.12
C THR A 372 -1.61 29.44 -0.12
N VAL A 373 -2.39 29.10 0.89
CA VAL A 373 -3.86 29.20 0.83
C VAL A 373 -4.32 30.16 1.90
N SER A 374 -5.16 31.12 1.54
CA SER A 374 -5.67 32.12 2.46
C SER A 374 -7.18 32.03 2.54
N THR A 375 -7.68 32.00 3.75
CA THR A 375 -9.08 32.17 4.11
C THR A 375 -9.21 33.42 4.98
N PRO A 376 -10.43 33.92 5.26
CA PRO A 376 -10.59 35.08 6.14
C PRO A 376 -10.02 34.89 7.55
N THR A 377 -9.89 33.64 8.02
CA THR A 377 -9.49 33.34 9.40
C THR A 377 -8.12 32.68 9.50
N HIS A 378 -7.67 31.99 8.45
CA HIS A 378 -6.42 31.24 8.46
C HIS A 378 -5.64 31.38 7.17
N HIS A 379 -4.31 31.35 7.31
CA HIS A 379 -3.38 31.11 6.23
C HIS A 379 -2.75 29.73 6.36
N LEU A 380 -2.43 29.13 5.22
CA LEU A 380 -1.72 27.87 5.09
C LEU A 380 -0.43 28.13 4.33
N LEU A 381 0.69 27.66 4.85
CA LEU A 381 1.98 27.61 4.17
C LEU A 381 2.40 26.16 3.99
N LEU A 382 2.73 25.77 2.77
CA LEU A 382 3.12 24.41 2.46
C LEU A 382 4.27 24.42 1.48
N ARG A 383 5.38 23.79 1.84
CA ARG A 383 6.54 23.72 0.95
C ARG A 383 7.36 22.45 1.15
N PRO A 384 8.06 21.97 0.12
CA PRO A 384 9.16 21.03 0.29
C PRO A 384 10.29 21.66 1.12
N VAL A 385 10.95 20.84 1.93
CA VAL A 385 12.11 21.24 2.74
C VAL A 385 13.37 21.20 1.88
N ARG A 386 14.13 22.30 1.85
CA ARG A 386 15.38 22.40 1.08
C ARG A 386 16.41 21.36 1.58
N GLY A 387 17.14 20.74 0.66
CA GLY A 387 18.13 19.70 0.97
C GLY A 387 17.55 18.33 1.36
N HIS A 388 16.23 18.21 1.51
CA HIS A 388 15.56 16.98 1.96
C HIS A 388 14.54 16.51 0.93
N PRO A 389 14.99 15.80 -0.12
CA PRO A 389 14.09 15.32 -1.16
C PRO A 389 13.08 14.34 -0.55
N GLY A 390 11.81 14.71 -0.57
CA GLY A 390 10.74 13.87 -0.04
C GLY A 390 10.16 14.37 1.28
N VAL A 391 10.71 15.43 1.87
CA VAL A 391 10.15 16.03 3.10
C VAL A 391 9.46 17.35 2.77
N ALA A 392 8.35 17.62 3.44
CA ALA A 392 7.65 18.90 3.37
C ALA A 392 7.28 19.41 4.76
N VAL A 393 7.09 20.73 4.85
CA VAL A 393 6.57 21.42 6.03
C VAL A 393 5.24 22.09 5.70
N HIS A 394 4.27 21.90 6.58
CA HIS A 394 2.92 22.46 6.49
C HIS A 394 2.62 23.26 7.76
N LEU A 395 2.43 24.57 7.62
CA LEU A 395 2.07 25.47 8.72
C LEU A 395 0.68 26.05 8.52
N VAL A 396 -0.05 26.16 9.61
CA VAL A 396 -1.33 26.88 9.71
C VAL A 396 -1.12 28.11 10.57
N LEU A 397 -1.54 29.26 10.07
CA LEU A 397 -1.40 30.55 10.74
C LEU A 397 -2.77 31.23 10.91
N SER A 398 -2.92 32.00 11.98
CA SER A 398 -4.05 32.92 12.19
C SER A 398 -3.96 34.08 11.20
N ALA A 399 -5.00 34.33 10.41
CA ALA A 399 -5.06 35.49 9.50
C ALA A 399 -5.18 36.83 10.25
N ALA A 400 -5.62 36.80 11.52
CA ALA A 400 -5.69 38.00 12.35
C ALA A 400 -4.30 38.45 12.84
N ASP A 401 -3.40 37.49 13.11
CA ASP A 401 -2.14 37.74 13.80
C ASP A 401 -0.91 37.62 12.90
N ALA A 402 -1.00 36.83 11.82
CA ALA A 402 0.12 36.54 10.93
C ALA A 402 0.14 37.48 9.72
N ASN A 403 1.34 37.95 9.37
CA ASN A 403 1.60 38.56 8.07
C ASN A 403 2.15 37.48 7.14
N LEU A 404 1.35 37.08 6.13
CA LEU A 404 1.67 35.96 5.24
C LEU A 404 3.04 36.11 4.56
N THR A 405 3.34 37.30 4.02
CA THR A 405 4.61 37.56 3.33
C THR A 405 5.81 37.49 4.27
N LEU A 406 5.67 38.02 5.49
CA LEU A 406 6.72 37.94 6.51
C LEU A 406 6.94 36.49 6.97
N ALA A 407 5.86 35.76 7.23
CA ALA A 407 5.89 34.36 7.65
C ALA A 407 6.62 33.48 6.61
N TRP A 408 6.35 33.71 5.32
CA TRP A 408 7.04 33.02 4.23
C TRP A 408 8.55 33.27 4.25
N ARG A 409 8.97 34.56 4.36
CA ARG A 409 10.39 34.93 4.43
C ARG A 409 11.08 34.41 5.68
N GLN A 410 10.38 34.33 6.82
CA GLN A 410 10.91 33.75 8.04
C GLN A 410 11.11 32.25 7.88
N LEU A 411 10.14 31.54 7.32
CA LEU A 411 10.23 30.10 7.04
C LEU A 411 11.42 29.77 6.13
N GLU A 412 11.73 30.60 5.14
CA GLU A 412 12.91 30.42 4.29
C GLU A 412 14.26 30.51 5.00
N ARG A 413 14.33 31.22 6.14
CA ARG A 413 15.55 31.44 6.92
C ARG A 413 15.78 30.37 7.97
N ILE A 414 14.77 29.57 8.29
CA ILE A 414 14.89 28.48 9.26
C ILE A 414 15.58 27.32 8.56
N GLU A 415 16.78 26.99 9.00
CA GLU A 415 17.54 25.88 8.43
C GLU A 415 16.96 24.53 8.89
N PRO A 416 16.71 23.60 7.96
CA PRO A 416 16.37 22.22 8.32
C PRO A 416 17.57 21.49 8.94
N PRO A 417 17.34 20.37 9.64
CA PRO A 417 18.43 19.55 10.17
C PRO A 417 19.34 19.06 9.04
N ARG A 418 20.62 18.79 9.34
CA ARG A 418 21.57 18.23 8.36
C ARG A 418 21.53 16.71 8.30
#